data_AF-R6NX77-F1
#
_entry.id   AF-R6NX77-F1
#
_cell.length_a   1.000
_cell.length_b   1.000
_cell.length_c   1.000
_cell.angle_alpha   90.00
_cell.angle_beta   90.00
_cell.angle_gamma   90.00
#
_symmetry.space_group_name_H-M   'P 1'
#
loop_
_entity.id
_entity.type
_entity.pdbx_description
1 polymer ?
#
loop_
_entity_poly.entity_id
_entity_poly.type
_entity_poly.pdbx_seq_one_letter_code
_entity_poly.pdbx_strand_id
1 'polypeptide(L)' 'MNNYLEWSKEYRAEADKMLSVVDKYKSMLKTKSLLNKKEINEKICRYRGYYLECLDIANLLEARYKGVM' A
#
# COMPACT_ATOMS: atom_id res chain seq x y z
N MET A 1 10.93 23.95 -8.67
CA MET A 1 11.20 23.36 -7.34
C MET A 1 10.90 21.87 -7.45
N ASN A 2 11.88 20.99 -7.24
CA ASN A 2 11.66 19.55 -7.39
C ASN A 2 10.79 19.03 -6.24
N ASN A 3 9.56 18.59 -6.54
CA ASN A 3 8.58 18.24 -5.52
C ASN A 3 8.66 16.79 -5.03
N TYR A 4 9.80 16.13 -5.24
CA TYR A 4 9.99 14.71 -4.94
C TYR A 4 9.73 14.35 -3.47
N LEU A 5 10.05 15.25 -2.53
CA LEU A 5 9.77 15.01 -1.12
C LEU A 5 8.28 15.07 -0.79
N GLU A 6 7.53 15.99 -1.41
CA GLU A 6 6.07 16.05 -1.23
C GLU A 6 5.41 14.83 -1.86
N TRP A 7 5.77 14.48 -3.10
CA TRP A 7 5.27 13.29 -3.76
C TRP A 7 5.59 12.01 -2.96
N SER A 8 6.79 11.89 -2.39
CA SER A 8 7.14 10.76 -1.53
C SER A 8 6.19 10.64 -0.33
N LYS A 9 5.83 11.76 0.31
CA LYS A 9 4.86 11.78 1.43
C LYS A 9 3.46 11.40 0.96
N GLU A 10 3.02 11.86 -0.21
CA GLU A 10 1.73 11.49 -0.79
C GLU A 10 1.64 9.98 -1.05
N TYR A 11 2.68 9.38 -1.66
CA TYR A 11 2.72 7.93 -1.87
C TYR A 11 2.76 7.14 -0.56
N ARG A 12 3.43 7.64 0.49
CA ARG A 12 3.34 7.01 1.82
C ARG A 12 1.94 7.11 2.43
N ALA A 13 1.26 8.24 2.27
CA ALA A 13 -0.11 8.40 2.73
C ALA A 13 -1.07 7.46 1.98
N GLU A 14 -0.86 7.28 0.67
CA GLU A 14 -1.64 6.33 -0.12
C GLU A 14 -1.34 4.88 0.28
N ALA A 15 -0.07 4.55 0.56
CA ALA A 15 0.30 3.24 1.11
C ALA A 15 -0.42 2.94 2.44
N ASP A 16 -0.53 3.93 3.33
CA ASP A 16 -1.26 3.79 4.60
C ASP A 16 -2.75 3.49 4.38
N LYS A 17 -3.40 4.15 3.41
CA LYS A 17 -4.78 3.84 3.01
C LYS A 17 -4.91 2.39 2.52
N MET A 18 -3.97 1.90 1.71
CA MET A 18 -3.97 0.52 1.24
C MET A 18 -3.84 -0.48 2.39
N LEU A 19 -3.01 -0.18 3.40
CA LEU A 19 -2.91 -0.97 4.62
C LEU A 19 -4.22 -1.00 5.42
N SER A 20 -4.89 0.15 5.56
CA SER A 20 -6.21 0.22 6.22
C SER A 20 -7.24 -0.67 5.52
N VAL A 21 -7.23 -0.69 4.18
CA VAL A 21 -8.11 -1.57 3.38
C VAL A 21 -7.76 -3.04 3.61
N VAL A 22 -6.48 -3.40 3.65
CA VAL A 22 -6.02 -4.76 3.98
C VAL A 22 -6.49 -5.19 5.37
N ASP A 23 -6.40 -4.31 6.37
CA ASP A 23 -6.83 -4.62 7.73
C ASP A 23 -8.35 -4.86 7.83
N LYS A 24 -9.15 -4.03 7.14
CA LYS A 24 -10.60 -4.26 7.00
C LYS A 24 -10.91 -5.64 6.43
N TYR A 25 -10.23 -6.03 5.34
CA TYR A 25 -10.43 -7.35 4.75
C TYR A 25 -9.97 -8.49 5.65
N LYS A 26 -8.86 -8.34 6.37
CA LYS A 26 -8.42 -9.32 7.39
C LYS A 26 -9.45 -9.49 8.51
N SER A 27 -10.06 -8.40 8.94
CA SER A 27 -11.13 -8.44 9.94
C SER A 27 -12.39 -9.15 9.41
N MET A 28 -12.76 -8.92 8.15
CA MET A 28 -13.86 -9.65 7.48
C MET A 28 -13.59 -11.15 7.33
N LEU A 29 -12.32 -11.55 7.17
CA LEU A 29 -11.90 -12.94 7.05
C LEU A 29 -12.26 -13.78 8.28
N LYS A 30 -12.31 -13.16 9.46
CA LYS A 30 -12.65 -13.83 10.73
C LYS A 30 -14.11 -14.27 10.81
N THR A 31 -15.02 -13.61 10.08
CA THR A 31 -16.47 -13.81 10.23
C THR A 31 -17.15 -14.46 9.02
N LYS A 32 -16.43 -14.70 7.92
CA LYS A 32 -17.00 -15.18 6.65
C LYS A 32 -16.74 -16.67 6.37
N SER A 33 -17.62 -17.28 5.58
CA SER A 33 -17.53 -18.68 5.12
C SER A 33 -16.35 -18.93 4.17
N LEU A 34 -15.92 -20.19 4.05
CA LEU A 34 -14.72 -20.64 3.29
C LEU A 34 -14.63 -20.10 1.84
N LEU A 35 -15.73 -20.12 1.08
CA LEU A 35 -15.76 -19.58 -0.29
C LEU A 35 -15.44 -18.08 -0.34
N ASN A 36 -16.05 -17.30 0.56
CA ASN A 36 -15.79 -15.86 0.69
C ASN A 36 -14.38 -15.57 1.21
N LYS A 37 -13.77 -16.48 1.99
CA LYS A 37 -12.38 -16.31 2.46
C LYS A 37 -11.38 -16.30 1.31
N LYS A 38 -11.60 -17.09 0.25
CA LYS A 38 -10.72 -17.12 -0.93
C LYS A 38 -10.73 -15.77 -1.64
N GLU A 39 -11.91 -15.25 -1.97
CA GLU A 39 -12.05 -13.94 -2.62
C GLU A 39 -11.48 -12.79 -1.77
N ILE A 40 -11.69 -12.84 -0.44
CA ILE A 40 -11.13 -11.84 0.48
C ILE A 40 -9.60 -11.92 0.50
N ASN A 41 -9.02 -13.13 0.49
CA ASN A 41 -7.58 -13.31 0.41
C ASN A 41 -6.99 -12.78 -0.91
N GLU A 42 -7.66 -13.00 -2.04
CA GLU A 42 -7.23 -12.44 -3.33
C GLU A 42 -7.22 -10.91 -3.31
N LYS A 43 -8.26 -10.28 -2.72
CA LYS A 43 -8.29 -8.82 -2.52
C LYS A 43 -7.16 -8.36 -1.61
N ILE A 44 -6.92 -9.02 -0.47
CA ILE A 44 -5.80 -8.70 0.42
C ILE A 44 -4.46 -8.76 -0.32
N CYS A 45 -4.24 -9.80 -1.13
CA CYS A 45 -3.00 -9.96 -1.88
C CYS A 45 -2.80 -8.81 -2.87
N ARG A 46 -3.86 -8.42 -3.59
CA ARG A 46 -3.84 -7.29 -4.52
C ARG A 46 -3.55 -5.96 -3.82
N TYR A 47 -4.23 -5.64 -2.73
CA TYR A 47 -3.99 -4.41 -1.98
C TYR A 47 -2.62 -4.38 -1.30
N ARG A 48 -2.08 -5.53 -0.90
CA ARG A 48 -0.67 -5.64 -0.46
C ARG A 48 0.31 -5.34 -1.59
N GLY A 49 0.00 -5.76 -2.82
CA GLY A 49 0.78 -5.39 -4.01
C GLY A 49 0.83 -3.87 -4.18
N TYR A 50 -0.34 -3.21 -4.21
CA TYR A 50 -0.42 -1.75 -4.34
C TYR A 50 0.30 -1.01 -3.20
N TYR A 51 0.22 -1.51 -1.97
CA TYR A 51 0.96 -0.97 -0.83
C TYR A 51 2.48 -0.99 -1.07
N LEU A 52 3.00 -2.13 -1.54
CA LEU A 52 4.44 -2.28 -1.80
C LEU A 52 4.89 -1.39 -2.97
N GLU A 53 4.10 -1.29 -4.04
CA GLU A 53 4.38 -0.38 -5.15
C GLU A 53 4.41 1.09 -4.70
N CYS A 54 3.44 1.51 -3.88
CA CYS A 54 3.43 2.87 -3.33
C CYS A 54 4.67 3.16 -2.46
N LEU A 55 5.10 2.19 -1.65
CA LEU A 55 6.32 2.31 -0.86
C LEU A 55 7.58 2.39 -1.71
N ASP A 56 7.68 1.57 -2.75
CA ASP A 56 8.82 1.57 -3.66
C ASP A 56 8.96 2.93 -4.35
N ILE A 57 7.85 3.46 -4.89
CA ILE A 57 7.82 4.78 -5.51
C ILE A 57 8.17 5.88 -4.49
N ALA A 58 7.61 5.83 -3.27
CA ALA A 58 7.93 6.79 -2.23
C ALA A 58 9.43 6.79 -1.88
N ASN A 59 10.05 5.61 -1.82
CA ASN A 59 11.46 5.46 -1.53
C ASN A 59 12.34 5.95 -2.68
N LEU A 60 11.97 5.66 -3.93
CA LEU A 60 12.66 6.17 -5.12
C LEU A 60 12.64 7.70 -5.16
N LEU A 61 11.49 8.31 -4.89
CA LEU A 61 11.32 9.76 -4.82
C LEU A 61 12.17 10.37 -3.69
N GLU A 62 12.19 9.74 -2.51
CA GLU A 62 13.01 10.18 -1.38
C GLU A 62 14.51 10.04 -1.69
N ALA A 63 14.93 8.96 -2.36
CA ALA A 63 16.31 8.75 -2.75
C ALA A 63 16.79 9.79 -3.78
N ARG A 64 15.93 10.11 -4.76
CA ARG A 64 16.17 11.19 -5.72
C ARG A 64 16.27 12.56 -5.04
N TYR A 65 15.40 12.84 -4.07
CA TYR A 65 15.47 14.07 -3.28
C TYR A 65 16.79 14.19 -2.49
N LYS A 66 17.24 13.08 -1.89
CA LYS A 66 18.48 13.02 -1.10
C LYS A 66 19.76 12.95 -1.96
N GLY A 67 19.63 12.82 -3.28
CA GLY A 67 20.78 12.69 -4.20
C GLY A 67 21.55 11.38 -4.07
N VAL A 68 20.92 10.33 -3.53
CA VAL A 68 21.56 9.00 -3.32
C VAL A 68 21.36 8.06 -4.52
N MET A 69 20.81 8.57 -5.63
CA MET A 69 20.47 7.84 -6.86
C MET A 69 20.68 8.70 -8.09
#